data_AF-A0A954FC05-F1
#
_entry.id   AF-A0A954FC05-F1
#
_cell.length_a   1.000
_cell.length_b   1.000
_cell.length_c   1.000
_cell.angle_alpha   90.00
_cell.angle_beta   90.00
_cell.angle_gamma   90.00
#
_symmetry.space_group_name_H-M   'P 1'
#
loop_
_entity.id
_entity.type
_entity.pdbx_description
1 polymer ?
#
loop_
_entity_poly.entity_id
_entity_poly.type
_entity_poly.pdbx_seq_one_letter_code
_entity_poly.pdbx_strand_id
1 'polypeptide(L)'
;MTTEQLKLAKWSILFLVMLIAVAVVHLYVTVNELALSQEHIRQAFGKGIAACFFLTAGGAALRYPLSGLLAGILVCFFFALSYIVLWTRIPLNWLF
;
A
#
# COMPACT_ATOMS: atom_id res chain seq x y z
N MET A 1 -29.72 -1.28 2.58
CA MET A 1 -28.78 -0.64 1.63
C MET A 1 -29.32 -0.86 0.24
N THR A 2 -29.54 0.20 -0.55
CA THR A 2 -30.07 0.07 -1.92
C THR A 2 -28.98 -0.37 -2.89
N THR A 3 -29.34 -0.98 -4.03
CA THR A 3 -28.39 -1.48 -5.05
C THR A 3 -27.44 -0.38 -5.54
N GLU A 4 -27.92 0.86 -5.62
CA GLU A 4 -27.13 2.04 -5.99
C GLU A 4 -26.11 2.42 -4.91
N GLN A 5 -26.46 2.35 -3.63
CA GLN A 5 -25.52 2.59 -2.53
C GLN A 5 -24.39 1.55 -2.51
N LEU A 6 -24.70 0.29 -2.82
CA LEU A 6 -23.70 -0.78 -2.88
C LEU A 6 -22.71 -0.58 -4.04
N LYS A 7 -23.21 -0.17 -5.21
CA LYS A 7 -22.35 0.19 -6.36
C LYS A 7 -21.43 1.35 -5.98
N LEU A 8 -21.99 2.43 -5.45
CA LEU A 8 -21.23 3.65 -5.12
C LEU A 8 -20.14 3.37 -4.07
N ALA A 9 -20.43 2.53 -3.07
CA ALA A 9 -19.45 2.06 -2.09
C ALA A 9 -18.33 1.21 -2.71
N LYS A 10 -18.64 0.35 -3.69
CA LYS A 10 -17.60 -0.43 -4.39
C LYS A 10 -16.68 0.48 -5.21
N TRP A 11 -17.25 1.44 -5.93
CA TRP A 11 -16.48 2.40 -6.72
C TRP A 11 -15.60 3.29 -5.84
N SER A 12 -16.10 3.75 -4.69
CA SER A 12 -15.29 4.55 -3.76
C SER A 12 -14.13 3.75 -3.17
N ILE A 13 -14.34 2.47 -2.85
CA ILE A 13 -13.25 1.58 -2.38
C ILE A 13 -12.20 1.38 -3.47
N LEU A 14 -12.62 1.13 -4.72
CA LEU A 14 -11.68 0.98 -5.85
C LEU A 14 -10.89 2.26 -6.12
N PHE A 15 -11.55 3.41 -6.05
CA PHE A 15 -10.89 4.71 -6.18
C PHE A 15 -9.86 4.94 -5.06
N LEU A 16 -10.23 4.62 -3.81
CA LEU A 16 -9.32 4.71 -2.68
C LEU A 16 -8.10 3.77 -2.85
N VAL A 17 -8.34 2.53 -3.29
CA VAL A 17 -7.27 1.57 -3.62
C VAL A 17 -6.31 2.16 -4.67
N MET A 18 -6.86 2.76 -5.74
CA MET A 18 -6.06 3.42 -6.77
C MET A 18 -5.20 4.56 -6.21
N LEU A 19 -5.77 5.43 -5.37
CA LEU A 19 -5.03 6.53 -4.76
C LEU A 19 -3.86 6.03 -3.90
N ILE A 20 -4.09 4.98 -3.09
CA ILE A 20 -3.03 4.42 -2.24
C ILE A 20 -1.96 3.73 -3.10
N ALA A 21 -2.34 3.02 -4.15
CA ALA A 21 -1.38 2.42 -5.07
C ALA A 21 -0.49 3.48 -5.74
N VAL A 22 -1.06 4.60 -6.17
CA VAL A 22 -0.29 5.74 -6.70
C VAL A 22 0.65 6.30 -5.63
N ALA A 23 0.19 6.45 -4.39
CA ALA A 23 1.04 6.91 -3.28
C ALA A 23 2.20 5.96 -2.99
N VAL A 24 2.00 4.63 -3.06
CA VAL A 24 3.06 3.63 -2.93
C VAL A 24 4.09 3.76 -4.05
N VAL A 25 3.64 3.94 -5.29
CA VAL A 25 4.54 4.12 -6.45
C VAL A 25 5.33 5.41 -6.32
N HIS A 26 4.68 6.51 -5.93
CA HIS A 26 5.38 7.78 -5.70
C HIS A 26 6.45 7.61 -4.61
N LEU A 27 6.11 6.98 -3.48
CA LEU A 27 7.05 6.68 -2.42
C LEU A 27 8.24 5.85 -2.94
N TYR A 28 7.99 4.85 -3.78
CA TYR A 28 9.05 4.05 -4.39
C TYR A 28 9.99 4.89 -5.28
N VAL A 29 9.43 5.74 -6.14
CA VAL A 29 10.22 6.62 -7.02
C VAL A 29 11.04 7.59 -6.19
N THR A 30 10.44 8.27 -5.22
CA THR A 30 11.14 9.21 -4.33
C THR A 30 12.28 8.53 -3.58
N VAL A 31 12.04 7.35 -3.01
CA VAL A 31 13.10 6.59 -2.32
C VAL A 31 14.25 6.20 -3.26
N ASN A 32 13.94 5.86 -4.51
CA ASN A 32 14.94 5.54 -5.52
C ASN A 32 15.74 6.80 -5.94
N GLU A 33 15.10 7.97 -6.00
CA GLU A 33 15.76 9.26 -6.24
C GLU A 33 16.65 9.70 -5.08
N LEU A 34 16.27 9.41 -3.83
CA LEU A 34 17.12 9.61 -2.64
C LEU A 34 18.33 8.66 -2.57
N ALA A 35 18.56 7.85 -3.62
CA ALA A 35 19.66 6.90 -3.74
C ALA A 35 19.75 5.94 -2.55
N LEU A 36 18.60 5.53 -1.99
CA LEU A 36 18.58 4.50 -0.96
C LEU A 36 19.17 3.20 -1.51
N SER A 37 19.94 2.50 -0.67
CA SER A 37 20.46 1.18 -1.04
C SER A 37 19.32 0.27 -1.48
N GLN A 38 19.52 -0.44 -2.60
CA GLN A 38 18.58 -1.42 -3.13
C GLN A 38 18.17 -2.47 -2.09
N GLU A 39 19.04 -2.78 -1.13
CA GLU A 39 18.72 -3.70 -0.03
C GLU A 39 17.59 -3.14 0.85
N HIS A 40 17.63 -1.85 1.19
CA HIS A 40 16.58 -1.20 1.99
C HIS A 40 15.28 -1.09 1.21
N ILE A 41 15.34 -0.78 -0.09
CA ILE A 41 14.16 -0.75 -0.97
C ILE A 41 13.53 -2.15 -1.03
N ARG A 42 14.34 -3.18 -1.25
CA ARG A 42 13.86 -4.56 -1.30
C ARG A 42 13.24 -5.01 0.02
N GLN A 43 13.80 -4.62 1.16
CA GLN A 43 13.25 -4.97 2.46
C GLN A 43 11.96 -4.20 2.79
N ALA A 44 11.91 -2.90 2.48
CA ALA A 44 10.74 -2.05 2.73
C ALA A 44 9.55 -2.47 1.85
N PHE A 45 9.76 -2.50 0.53
CA PHE A 45 8.70 -2.77 -0.43
C PHE A 45 8.48 -4.27 -0.64
N GLY A 46 9.52 -5.10 -0.64
CA GLY A 46 9.37 -6.54 -0.86
C GLY A 46 8.57 -7.23 0.25
N LYS A 47 8.84 -6.92 1.52
CA LYS A 47 8.03 -7.44 2.64
C LYS A 47 6.62 -6.85 2.64
N GLY A 48 6.47 -5.57 2.31
CA GLY A 48 5.17 -4.91 2.18
C GLY A 48 4.30 -5.52 1.08
N ILE A 49 4.88 -5.79 -0.10
CA ILE A 49 4.20 -6.42 -1.23
C ILE A 49 3.81 -7.86 -0.88
N ALA A 50 4.69 -8.63 -0.23
CA ALA A 50 4.35 -9.97 0.23
C ALA A 50 3.15 -9.95 1.20
N ALA A 51 3.15 -9.06 2.19
CA ALA A 51 2.02 -8.89 3.11
C ALA A 51 0.73 -8.48 2.37
N CYS A 52 0.83 -7.61 1.37
CA CYS A 52 -0.29 -7.22 0.52
C CYS A 52 -0.91 -8.43 -0.20
N PHE A 53 -0.07 -9.27 -0.81
CA PHE A 53 -0.52 -10.48 -1.49
C PHE A 53 -1.23 -11.44 -0.54
N PHE A 54 -0.66 -11.70 0.65
CA PHE A 54 -1.29 -12.58 1.63
C PHE A 54 -2.64 -12.05 2.13
N LEU A 55 -2.74 -10.75 2.41
CA LEU A 55 -3.98 -10.14 2.87
C LEU A 55 -5.05 -10.07 1.76
N THR A 56 -4.63 -9.80 0.53
CA THR A 56 -5.53 -9.81 -0.64
C THR A 56 -6.03 -11.22 -0.92
N ALA A 57 -5.14 -12.22 -0.92
CA ALA A 57 -5.49 -13.62 -1.10
C ALA A 57 -6.38 -14.15 0.04
N GLY A 58 -6.09 -13.77 1.30
CA GLY A 58 -6.90 -14.11 2.47
C GLY A 58 -8.29 -13.49 2.40
N GLY A 59 -8.40 -12.22 2.01
CA GLY A 59 -9.69 -11.57 1.79
C GLY A 59 -10.49 -12.20 0.65
N ALA A 60 -9.83 -12.59 -0.45
CA ALA A 60 -10.47 -13.33 -1.52
C ALA A 60 -10.98 -14.71 -1.05
N ALA A 61 -10.18 -15.45 -0.27
CA ALA A 61 -10.55 -16.74 0.30
C ALA A 61 -11.76 -16.63 1.25
N LEU A 62 -11.85 -15.54 2.02
CA LEU A 62 -12.97 -15.26 2.93
C LEU A 62 -14.20 -14.65 2.22
N ARG A 63 -14.21 -14.55 0.88
CA ARG A 63 -15.26 -13.90 0.06
C ARG A 63 -15.42 -12.40 0.29
N TYR A 64 -14.39 -11.73 0.80
CA TYR A 64 -14.29 -10.27 0.96
C TYR A 64 -13.13 -9.68 0.14
N PRO A 65 -13.11 -9.83 -1.20
CA PRO A 65 -11.95 -9.48 -2.03
C PRO A 65 -11.60 -7.99 -1.99
N LEU A 66 -12.59 -7.10 -1.98
CA LEU A 66 -12.38 -5.65 -1.93
C LEU A 66 -11.77 -5.19 -0.61
N SER A 67 -12.24 -5.73 0.51
CA SER A 67 -11.71 -5.42 1.84
C SER A 67 -10.29 -5.98 2.00
N GLY A 68 -10.03 -7.19 1.49
CA GLY A 68 -8.69 -7.78 1.46
C GLY A 68 -7.69 -6.97 0.64
N LEU A 69 -8.10 -6.53 -0.56
CA LEU A 69 -7.30 -5.68 -1.43
C LEU A 69 -6.96 -4.34 -0.75
N LEU A 70 -7.97 -3.69 -0.18
CA LEU A 70 -7.77 -2.43 0.55
C LEU A 70 -6.78 -2.63 1.71
N ALA A 71 -7.02 -3.63 2.57
CA ALA A 71 -6.16 -3.92 3.71
C ALA A 71 -4.72 -4.25 3.28
N GLY A 72 -4.55 -5.05 2.23
CA GLY A 72 -3.24 -5.42 1.70
C GLY A 72 -2.43 -4.20 1.23
N ILE A 73 -3.05 -3.33 0.44
CA ILE A 73 -2.38 -2.14 -0.09
C ILE A 73 -2.09 -1.13 1.02
N LEU A 74 -3.01 -0.96 1.98
CA LEU A 74 -2.79 -0.11 3.16
C LEU A 74 -1.58 -0.58 3.97
N VAL A 75 -1.52 -1.88 4.27
CA VAL A 75 -0.41 -2.48 5.02
C VAL A 75 0.90 -2.33 4.26
N CYS A 76 0.91 -2.53 2.94
CA CYS A 76 2.10 -2.30 2.12
C CYS A 76 2.59 -0.85 2.24
N PHE A 77 1.68 0.12 2.13
CA PHE A 77 2.02 1.54 2.23
C PHE A 77 2.59 1.90 3.62
N PHE A 78 1.87 1.56 4.69
CA PHE A 78 2.31 1.87 6.05
C PHE A 78 3.60 1.14 6.44
N PHE A 79 3.78 -0.10 5.98
CA PHE A 79 5.00 -0.86 6.23
C PHE A 79 6.21 -0.23 5.52
N ALA A 80 6.07 0.12 4.24
CA ALA A 80 7.12 0.79 3.48
C ALA A 80 7.48 2.14 4.13
N LEU A 81 6.47 2.96 4.44
CA LEU A 81 6.64 4.27 5.07
C LEU A 81 7.30 4.17 6.45
N SER A 82 6.82 3.28 7.32
CA SER A 82 7.39 3.08 8.66
C SER A 82 8.84 2.59 8.59
N TYR A 83 9.14 1.70 7.64
CA TYR A 83 10.50 1.23 7.45
C TYR A 83 11.43 2.37 7.00
N ILE A 84 11.02 3.17 6.03
CA ILE A 84 11.83 4.31 5.54
C ILE A 84 12.07 5.33 6.66
N VAL A 85 11.04 5.67 7.42
CA VAL A 85 11.12 6.68 8.49
C VAL A 85 11.90 6.17 9.70
N LEU A 86 11.61 4.97 10.19
CA LEU A 86 12.21 4.45 11.42
C LEU A 86 13.60 3.84 11.18
N TRP A 87 13.77 3.10 10.08
CA TRP A 87 15.00 2.35 9.82
C TRP A 87 16.04 3.21 9.11
N THR A 88 15.64 3.87 8.02
CA THR A 88 16.57 4.72 7.25
C THR A 88 16.65 6.16 7.76
N ARG A 89 15.87 6.50 8.80
CA ARG A 89 15.84 7.83 9.44
C ARG A 89 15.60 8.99 8.47
N ILE A 90 14.95 8.71 7.34
CA ILE A 90 14.56 9.76 6.39
C ILE A 90 13.31 10.43 6.94
N PRO A 91 13.35 11.75 7.16
CA PRO A 91 12.22 12.44 7.74
C PRO A 91 11.10 12.57 6.68
N LEU A 92 9.84 12.53 7.15
CA LEU A 92 8.66 12.51 6.27
C LEU A 92 8.58 13.71 5.33
N ASN A 93 9.09 14.87 5.75
CA ASN A 93 9.15 16.10 4.96
C ASN A 93 10.08 16.01 3.74
N TRP A 94 10.87 14.95 3.59
CA TRP A 94 11.68 14.70 2.39
C TRP A 94 11.00 13.72 1.41
N LEU A 95 9.89 13.10 1.83
CA LEU A 95 9.14 12.12 1.04
C LEU A 95 7.90 12.71 0.35
N PHE A 96 7.52 13.95 0.72
CA PHE A 96 6.33 14.66 0.24
C PHE A 96 6.62 16.12 -0.05
#